data_AF-A0A2E6AW46-F1
#
_entry.id   AF-A0A2E6AW46-F1
#
_cell.length_a   1.000
_cell.length_b   1.000
_cell.length_c   1.000
_cell.angle_alpha   90.00
_cell.angle_beta   90.00
_cell.angle_gamma   90.00
#
_symmetry.space_group_name_H-M   'P 1'
#
loop_
_entity.id
_entity.type
_entity.pdbx_description
1 polymer ?
#
loop_
_entity_poly.entity_id
_entity_poly.type
_entity_poly.pdbx_seq_one_letter_code
_entity_poly.pdbx_strand_id
1 'polypeptide(L)'
;MINLITYLLISLSSIFAAVNLSLGDVDLDSGTLSVLIDSDEVVGGFQFDLTGVEVTGASGGLAASNGFTLSNSTSTVLAFSFTGGTIPSGQGTLVDVSFTGFNNEICLAEVVMSSAAGSALTTNLGDCYTQTGGCTDTSACNFDSTASFDDGSCAYIEDCAGECGGSAVEDCAGECGGSAVEDCA
;
A
#
# COMPACT_ATOMS: atom_id res chain seq x y z
N MET A 1 54.20 18.23 6.66
CA MET A 1 53.23 18.71 5.65
C MET A 1 52.14 17.65 5.56
N ILE A 2 51.07 17.83 6.36
CA ILE A 2 49.67 18.04 5.89
C ILE A 2 49.09 16.71 5.35
N ASN A 3 48.54 15.87 6.22
CA ASN A 3 47.12 15.86 6.63
C ASN A 3 46.20 15.47 5.46
N LEU A 4 46.08 14.16 5.19
CA LEU A 4 45.09 13.61 4.27
C LEU A 4 43.99 12.97 5.12
N ILE A 5 43.03 13.81 5.49
CA ILE A 5 41.78 13.41 6.13
C ILE A 5 41.06 12.50 5.14
N THR A 6 41.04 11.20 5.42
CA THR A 6 40.14 10.25 4.78
C THR A 6 38.73 10.63 5.21
N TYR A 7 38.02 11.36 4.37
CA TYR A 7 36.59 11.59 4.50
C TYR A 7 35.87 10.26 4.29
N LEU A 8 35.76 9.49 5.36
CA LEU A 8 34.78 8.42 5.48
C LEU A 8 33.41 9.09 5.59
N LEU A 9 32.83 9.41 4.43
CA LEU A 9 31.40 9.63 4.25
C LEU A 9 30.69 8.29 4.53
N ILE A 10 30.70 7.83 5.78
CA ILE A 10 29.55 7.08 6.26
C ILE A 10 28.48 8.15 6.36
N SER A 11 27.52 8.07 5.43
CA SER A 11 26.29 8.81 5.48
C SER A 11 25.84 8.86 6.94
N LEU A 12 25.73 10.07 7.48
CA LEU A 12 24.94 10.33 8.66
C LEU A 12 23.50 9.96 8.27
N SER A 13 23.20 8.66 8.23
CA SER A 13 21.86 8.17 8.50
C SER A 13 21.68 8.60 9.93
N SER A 14 21.15 9.82 10.08
CA SER A 14 20.60 10.26 11.32
C SER A 14 19.69 9.12 11.75
N ILE A 15 20.06 8.41 12.82
CA ILE A 15 19.17 7.53 13.54
C ILE A 15 18.15 8.49 14.17
N PHE A 16 17.25 9.02 13.35
CA PHE A 16 16.02 9.60 13.83
C PHE A 16 15.20 8.40 14.22
N ALA A 17 15.00 8.25 15.52
CA ALA A 17 14.08 7.27 16.01
C ALA A 17 12.71 7.62 15.43
N ALA A 18 12.25 6.75 14.53
CA ALA A 18 11.10 6.99 13.68
C ALA A 18 10.16 5.80 13.78
N VAL A 19 8.87 6.10 13.73
CA VAL A 19 7.83 5.10 13.68
C VAL A 19 7.44 4.93 12.22
N ASN A 20 7.66 3.74 11.66
CA ASN A 20 7.20 3.41 10.32
C ASN A 20 5.82 2.76 10.44
N LEU A 21 4.85 3.29 9.71
CA LEU A 21 3.50 2.71 9.60
C LEU A 21 3.23 2.30 8.17
N SER A 22 2.62 1.14 7.98
CA SER A 22 2.19 0.68 6.66
C SER A 22 0.87 -0.06 6.76
N LEU A 23 0.15 -0.17 5.65
CA LEU A 23 -1.01 -1.04 5.54
C LEU A 23 -0.54 -2.49 5.31
N GLY A 24 -1.31 -3.44 5.85
CA GLY A 24 -1.10 -4.87 5.68
C GLY A 24 -2.44 -5.61 5.69
N ASP A 25 -2.46 -6.83 5.17
CA ASP A 25 -3.62 -7.73 5.18
C ASP A 25 -4.94 -7.04 4.79
N VAL A 26 -4.92 -6.24 3.72
CA VAL A 26 -6.11 -5.53 3.22
C VAL A 26 -7.02 -6.54 2.52
N ASP A 27 -8.21 -6.73 3.07
CA ASP A 27 -9.27 -7.57 2.54
C ASP A 27 -10.52 -6.73 2.30
N LEU A 28 -10.78 -6.45 1.01
CA LEU A 28 -11.92 -5.64 0.58
C LEU A 28 -13.26 -6.39 0.69
N ASP A 29 -13.25 -7.73 0.67
CA ASP A 29 -14.46 -8.55 0.75
C ASP A 29 -14.98 -8.61 2.19
N SER A 30 -14.07 -8.80 3.16
CA SER A 30 -14.42 -8.74 4.58
C SER A 30 -14.47 -7.32 5.13
N GLY A 31 -13.93 -6.34 4.41
CA GLY A 31 -13.87 -4.94 4.84
C GLY A 31 -12.91 -4.76 6.02
N THR A 32 -11.75 -5.43 5.98
CA THR A 32 -10.76 -5.38 7.06
C THR A 32 -9.37 -5.06 6.53
N LEU A 33 -8.57 -4.39 7.35
CA LEU A 33 -7.14 -4.17 7.10
C LEU A 33 -6.37 -4.15 8.42
N SER A 34 -5.08 -4.41 8.35
CA SER A 34 -4.14 -4.24 9.46
C SER A 34 -3.29 -2.99 9.23
N VAL A 35 -3.07 -2.22 10.29
CA VAL A 35 -1.99 -1.23 10.31
C VAL A 35 -0.80 -1.85 11.00
N LEU A 36 0.32 -1.93 10.27
CA LEU A 36 1.58 -2.46 10.77
C LEU A 36 2.44 -1.32 11.32
N ILE A 37 3.22 -1.63 12.35
CA ILE A 37 4.21 -0.73 12.93
C ILE A 37 5.59 -1.38 12.91
N ASP A 38 6.60 -0.57 12.59
CA ASP A 38 8.02 -0.87 12.84
C ASP A 38 8.66 0.37 13.49
N SER A 39 8.96 0.25 14.78
CA SER A 39 9.39 1.37 15.61
C SER A 39 10.58 0.98 16.49
N ASP A 40 11.60 1.81 16.51
CA ASP A 40 12.68 1.72 17.50
C ASP A 40 12.32 2.41 18.84
N GLU A 41 11.16 3.08 18.89
CA GLU A 41 10.69 3.87 20.03
C GLU A 41 9.47 3.26 20.71
N VAL A 42 9.30 3.60 21.99
CA VAL A 42 8.11 3.25 22.77
C VAL A 42 6.99 4.24 22.48
N VAL A 43 5.84 3.74 22.04
CA VAL A 43 4.67 4.56 21.69
C VAL A 43 3.69 4.65 22.87
N GLY A 44 3.34 5.87 23.26
CA GLY A 44 2.39 6.17 24.34
C GLY A 44 0.96 6.49 23.87
N GLY A 45 0.78 6.76 22.56
CA GLY A 45 -0.51 7.14 21.98
C GLY A 45 -0.37 7.38 20.49
N PHE A 46 -1.45 7.14 19.75
CA PHE A 46 -1.49 7.37 18.31
C PHE A 46 -2.85 7.85 17.81
N GLN A 47 -2.80 8.57 16.70
CA GLN A 47 -3.93 8.92 15.86
C GLN A 47 -3.48 8.82 14.40
N PHE A 48 -4.35 8.32 13.52
CA PHE A 48 -4.18 8.44 12.08
C PHE A 48 -5.54 8.48 11.41
N ASP A 49 -5.57 9.01 10.20
CA ASP A 49 -6.71 8.95 9.32
C ASP A 49 -6.49 7.88 8.24
N LEU A 50 -7.58 7.23 7.82
CA LEU A 50 -7.63 6.39 6.64
C LEU A 50 -8.47 7.09 5.57
N THR A 51 -7.86 7.30 4.41
CA THR A 51 -8.56 7.86 3.25
C THR A 51 -9.10 6.75 2.36
N GLY A 52 -10.14 7.06 1.58
CA GLY A 52 -10.69 6.16 0.56
C GLY A 52 -11.54 5.00 1.09
N VAL A 53 -11.73 4.91 2.40
CA VAL A 53 -12.64 3.98 3.08
C VAL A 53 -13.41 4.70 4.19
N GLU A 54 -14.53 4.14 4.63
CA GLU A 54 -15.27 4.58 5.81
C GLU A 54 -14.99 3.62 6.97
N VAL A 55 -14.23 4.07 7.95
CA VAL A 55 -13.87 3.27 9.13
C VAL A 55 -15.13 2.98 9.96
N THR A 56 -15.35 1.70 10.26
CA THR A 56 -16.48 1.23 11.08
C THR A 56 -16.04 0.75 12.46
N GLY A 57 -14.77 0.38 12.62
CA GLY A 57 -14.23 -0.10 13.88
C GLY A 57 -12.71 -0.17 13.89
N ALA A 58 -12.13 -0.13 15.08
CA ALA A 58 -10.71 -0.39 15.32
C ALA A 58 -10.57 -1.29 16.55
N SER A 59 -9.82 -2.40 16.43
CA SER A 59 -9.67 -3.39 17.49
C SER A 59 -8.34 -4.16 17.36
N GLY A 60 -8.04 -5.05 18.30
CA GLY A 60 -6.91 -5.96 18.17
C GLY A 60 -5.53 -5.28 18.16
N GLY A 61 -4.57 -5.97 17.56
CA GLY A 61 -3.16 -5.59 17.52
C GLY A 61 -2.48 -5.34 18.87
N LEU A 62 -1.31 -4.70 18.79
CA LEU A 62 -0.48 -4.28 19.92
C LEU A 62 -1.19 -3.23 20.78
N ALA A 63 -2.07 -2.42 20.20
CA ALA A 63 -2.86 -1.44 20.94
C ALA A 63 -3.75 -2.13 21.97
N ALA A 64 -4.61 -3.06 21.55
CA ALA A 64 -5.49 -3.76 22.47
C ALA A 64 -4.71 -4.64 23.47
N SER A 65 -3.64 -5.30 23.03
CA SER A 65 -2.84 -6.17 23.92
C SER A 65 -2.10 -5.39 25.01
N ASN A 66 -1.73 -4.14 24.76
CA ASN A 66 -1.08 -3.26 25.74
C ASN A 66 -2.09 -2.37 26.49
N GLY A 67 -3.39 -2.67 26.40
CA GLY A 67 -4.44 -2.02 27.18
C GLY A 67 -4.76 -0.60 26.73
N PHE A 68 -4.54 -0.28 25.46
CA PHE A 68 -4.99 0.99 24.88
C PHE A 68 -6.50 0.94 24.67
N THR A 69 -7.14 2.07 24.92
CA THR A 69 -8.52 2.31 24.53
C THR A 69 -8.53 2.78 23.08
N LEU A 70 -9.19 2.02 22.22
CA LEU A 70 -9.37 2.33 20.80
C LEU A 70 -10.68 3.05 20.58
N SER A 71 -10.66 4.08 19.75
CA SER A 71 -11.83 4.81 19.29
C SER A 71 -11.65 5.17 17.82
N ASN A 72 -12.76 5.22 17.08
CA ASN A 72 -12.74 5.62 15.69
C ASN A 72 -13.92 6.53 15.35
N SER A 73 -13.71 7.40 14.38
CA SER A 73 -14.77 8.04 13.59
C SER A 73 -14.93 7.28 12.27
N THR A 74 -15.49 7.93 11.25
CA THR A 74 -15.56 7.39 9.88
C THR A 74 -14.24 7.48 9.13
N SER A 75 -13.25 8.25 9.60
CA SER A 75 -11.95 8.41 8.95
C SER A 75 -10.78 8.27 9.91
N THR A 76 -10.94 8.73 11.15
CA THR A 76 -9.87 8.78 12.15
C THR A 76 -9.93 7.57 13.06
N VAL A 77 -8.78 6.95 13.29
CA VAL A 77 -8.56 5.97 14.36
C VAL A 77 -7.64 6.60 15.39
N LEU A 78 -8.03 6.50 16.67
CA LEU A 78 -7.30 7.05 17.79
C LEU A 78 -7.17 6.00 18.89
N ALA A 79 -5.98 5.91 19.48
CA ALA A 79 -5.72 5.02 20.60
C ALA A 79 -4.85 5.70 21.66
N PHE A 80 -5.23 5.51 22.92
CA PHE A 80 -4.49 6.03 24.06
C PHE A 80 -4.70 5.14 25.29
N SER A 81 -3.81 5.21 26.27
CA SER A 81 -3.92 4.45 27.52
C SER A 81 -4.21 5.36 28.71
N PHE A 82 -5.34 5.13 29.40
CA PHE A 82 -5.65 5.82 30.67
C PHE A 82 -4.78 5.39 31.84
N THR A 83 -4.13 4.22 31.73
CA THR A 83 -3.28 3.65 32.79
C THR A 83 -1.80 3.95 32.57
N GLY A 84 -1.45 4.67 31.50
CA GLY A 84 -0.06 4.90 31.11
C GLY A 84 0.60 3.67 30.47
N GLY A 85 -0.19 2.73 29.94
CA GLY A 85 0.31 1.65 29.10
C GLY A 85 1.01 2.19 27.86
N THR A 86 1.99 1.43 27.37
CA THR A 86 2.79 1.81 26.20
C THR A 86 2.96 0.62 25.28
N ILE A 87 3.16 0.88 23.99
CA ILE A 87 3.50 -0.14 23.01
C ILE A 87 5.04 -0.18 22.94
N PRO A 88 5.67 -1.34 23.24
CA PRO A 88 7.12 -1.48 23.15
C PRO A 88 7.65 -1.22 21.73
N SER A 89 8.93 -0.91 21.62
CA SER A 89 9.61 -0.90 20.33
C SER A 89 9.63 -2.30 19.70
N GLY A 90 9.65 -2.34 18.38
CA GLY A 90 9.62 -3.55 17.57
C GLY A 90 8.62 -3.45 16.43
N GLN A 91 8.33 -4.62 15.88
CA GLN A 91 7.47 -4.81 14.71
C GLN A 91 6.20 -5.58 15.08
N GLY A 92 5.10 -5.29 14.38
CA GLY A 92 3.88 -6.09 14.45
C GLY A 92 2.64 -5.35 13.97
N THR A 93 1.48 -5.97 14.16
CA THR A 93 0.18 -5.34 13.90
C THR A 93 -0.12 -4.35 15.02
N LEU A 94 -0.16 -3.05 14.69
CA LEU A 94 -0.53 -2.00 15.62
C LEU A 94 -1.99 -2.11 16.02
N VAL A 95 -2.87 -2.22 15.02
CA VAL A 95 -4.32 -2.26 15.16
C VAL A 95 -4.95 -2.88 13.91
N ASP A 96 -6.03 -3.63 14.11
CA ASP A 96 -6.91 -4.14 13.05
C ASP A 96 -8.07 -3.16 12.87
N VAL A 97 -8.34 -2.75 11.63
CA VAL A 97 -9.38 -1.78 11.29
C VAL A 97 -10.44 -2.46 10.42
N SER A 98 -11.70 -2.31 10.80
CA SER A 98 -12.82 -2.65 9.94
C SER A 98 -13.34 -1.40 9.24
N PHE A 99 -13.71 -1.52 7.97
CA PHE A 99 -14.17 -0.42 7.14
C PHE A 99 -15.25 -0.88 6.15
N THR A 100 -15.95 0.10 5.58
CA THR A 100 -16.90 -0.10 4.49
C THR A 100 -16.65 0.92 3.40
N GLY A 101 -17.03 0.57 2.17
CA GLY A 101 -16.73 1.41 1.02
C GLY A 101 -15.24 1.40 0.67
N PHE A 102 -14.95 1.52 -0.62
CA PHE A 102 -13.60 1.63 -1.15
C PHE A 102 -13.63 2.54 -2.36
N ASN A 103 -12.76 3.55 -2.37
CA ASN A 103 -12.71 4.57 -3.41
C ASN A 103 -11.32 4.58 -4.05
N ASN A 104 -11.00 3.46 -4.70
CA ASN A 104 -9.81 3.16 -5.50
C ASN A 104 -8.48 3.00 -4.73
N GLU A 105 -8.27 3.72 -3.64
CA GLU A 105 -7.02 3.69 -2.89
C GLU A 105 -7.26 3.90 -1.39
N ILE A 106 -6.49 3.22 -0.54
CA ILE A 106 -6.46 3.42 0.92
C ILE A 106 -5.09 3.96 1.31
N CYS A 107 -5.05 5.11 1.99
CA CYS A 107 -3.81 5.70 2.50
C CYS A 107 -3.93 6.00 3.98
N LEU A 108 -2.79 5.94 4.67
CA LEU A 108 -2.62 6.56 5.98
C LEU A 108 -2.40 8.07 5.80
N ALA A 109 -3.13 8.88 6.56
CA ALA A 109 -3.03 10.33 6.55
C ALA A 109 -3.07 10.89 7.98
N GLU A 110 -2.73 12.18 8.13
CA GLU A 110 -2.81 12.94 9.40
C GLU A 110 -2.27 12.19 10.64
N VAL A 111 -1.17 11.46 10.47
CA VAL A 111 -0.61 10.62 11.53
C VAL A 111 0.02 11.45 12.63
N VAL A 112 -0.40 11.19 13.86
CA VAL A 112 0.17 11.73 15.10
C VAL A 112 0.58 10.57 16.00
N MET A 113 1.87 10.41 16.22
CA MET A 113 2.42 9.44 17.17
C MET A 113 3.05 10.18 18.35
N SER A 114 2.89 9.62 19.55
CA SER A 114 3.49 10.17 20.77
C SER A 114 4.27 9.11 21.52
N SER A 115 5.36 9.52 22.17
CA SER A 115 6.10 8.70 23.12
C SER A 115 5.33 8.52 24.43
N ALA A 116 5.83 7.66 25.32
CA ALA A 116 5.31 7.51 26.68
C ALA A 116 5.27 8.83 27.48
N ALA A 117 6.15 9.79 27.15
CA ALA A 117 6.21 11.11 27.78
C ALA A 117 5.32 12.16 27.09
N GLY A 118 4.55 11.79 26.05
CA GLY A 118 3.71 12.71 25.29
C GLY A 118 4.47 13.60 24.28
N SER A 119 5.76 13.34 24.06
CA SER A 119 6.52 14.02 23.01
C SER A 119 6.19 13.41 21.65
N ALA A 120 5.98 14.26 20.64
CA ALA A 120 5.70 13.82 19.28
C ALA A 120 6.85 12.98 18.72
N LEU A 121 6.51 11.85 18.09
CA LEU A 121 7.45 10.98 17.41
C LEU A 121 7.43 11.28 15.90
N THR A 122 8.59 11.17 15.26
CA THR A 122 8.68 11.27 13.79
C THR A 122 8.09 10.02 13.16
N THR A 123 7.31 10.19 12.11
CA THR A 123 6.62 9.10 11.43
C THR A 123 7.01 9.02 9.96
N ASN A 124 7.18 7.79 9.47
CA ASN A 124 7.25 7.50 8.04
C ASN A 124 6.05 6.65 7.67
N LEU A 125 5.43 6.94 6.54
CA LEU A 125 4.28 6.19 6.03
C LEU A 125 4.74 5.34 4.84
N GLY A 126 4.29 4.10 4.82
CA GLY A 126 4.40 3.22 3.67
C GLY A 126 3.45 3.63 2.55
N ASP A 127 3.53 2.88 1.46
CA ASP A 127 2.70 3.14 0.28
C ASP A 127 1.22 2.91 0.56
N CYS A 128 0.38 3.61 -0.19
CA CYS A 128 -1.05 3.39 -0.19
C CYS A 128 -1.41 2.05 -0.82
N TYR A 129 -2.52 1.47 -0.37
CA TYR A 129 -3.09 0.29 -0.98
C TYR A 129 -3.97 0.70 -2.16
N THR A 130 -3.60 0.27 -3.36
CA THR A 130 -4.41 0.40 -4.58
C THR A 130 -4.81 -0.98 -5.08
N GLN A 131 -6.02 -1.12 -5.64
CA GLN A 131 -6.29 -2.31 -6.44
C GLN A 131 -5.58 -2.20 -7.79
N THR A 132 -4.87 -3.26 -8.17
CA THR A 132 -4.29 -3.41 -9.51
C THR A 132 -5.33 -4.08 -10.40
N GLY A 133 -5.85 -3.36 -11.40
CA GLY A 133 -6.71 -3.94 -12.42
C GLY A 133 -5.88 -4.52 -13.56
N GLY A 134 -6.31 -5.66 -14.11
CA GLY A 134 -5.69 -6.30 -15.26
C GLY A 134 -6.38 -7.62 -15.59
N CYS A 135 -5.94 -8.31 -16.64
CA CYS A 135 -6.57 -9.57 -17.01
C CYS A 135 -6.27 -10.67 -15.98
N THR A 136 -7.31 -11.27 -15.39
CA THR A 136 -7.16 -12.36 -14.41
C THR A 136 -7.32 -13.76 -15.00
N ASP A 137 -7.66 -13.87 -16.29
CA ASP A 137 -7.81 -15.16 -16.96
C ASP A 137 -6.44 -15.70 -17.40
N THR A 138 -5.99 -16.79 -16.77
CA THR A 138 -4.72 -17.47 -17.08
C THR A 138 -4.60 -18.01 -18.52
N SER A 139 -5.71 -18.07 -19.27
CA SER A 139 -5.74 -18.48 -20.68
C SER A 139 -5.63 -17.31 -21.66
N ALA A 140 -5.73 -16.07 -21.19
CA ALA A 140 -5.52 -14.87 -21.99
C ALA A 140 -4.02 -14.63 -22.25
N CYS A 141 -3.67 -14.09 -23.41
CA CYS A 141 -2.27 -13.77 -23.73
C CYS A 141 -1.73 -12.56 -22.94
N ASN A 142 -2.60 -11.74 -22.36
CA ASN A 142 -2.25 -10.60 -21.50
C ASN A 142 -2.60 -10.84 -20.03
N PHE A 143 -2.65 -12.10 -19.59
CA PHE A 143 -2.83 -12.45 -18.18
C PHE A 143 -1.83 -11.69 -17.29
N ASP A 144 -2.35 -10.99 -16.29
CA ASP A 144 -1.59 -10.26 -15.29
C ASP A 144 -1.73 -10.94 -13.93
N SER A 145 -0.67 -11.64 -13.51
CA SER A 145 -0.62 -12.30 -12.20
C SER A 145 -0.64 -11.33 -11.01
N THR A 146 -0.47 -10.03 -11.24
CA THR A 146 -0.52 -8.98 -10.21
C THR A 146 -1.88 -8.29 -10.12
N ALA A 147 -2.79 -8.58 -11.05
CA ALA A 147 -4.14 -8.03 -11.04
C ALA A 147 -4.98 -8.65 -9.90
N SER A 148 -5.61 -7.79 -9.09
CA SER A 148 -6.54 -8.18 -8.04
C SER A 148 -7.98 -8.35 -8.55
N PHE A 149 -8.29 -7.83 -9.73
CA PHE A 149 -9.60 -7.95 -10.38
C PHE A 149 -9.47 -7.84 -11.90
N ASP A 150 -10.40 -8.48 -12.61
CA ASP A 150 -10.52 -8.35 -14.08
C ASP A 150 -11.03 -6.96 -14.44
N ASP A 151 -10.21 -6.17 -15.14
CA ASP A 151 -10.58 -4.86 -15.66
C ASP A 151 -11.27 -4.92 -17.03
N GLY A 152 -11.50 -6.13 -17.55
CA GLY A 152 -12.09 -6.37 -18.87
C GLY A 152 -11.09 -6.25 -20.02
N SER A 153 -9.79 -6.14 -19.72
CA SER A 153 -8.73 -6.06 -20.73
C SER A 153 -8.35 -7.41 -21.34
N CYS A 154 -8.85 -8.54 -20.83
CA CYS A 154 -8.46 -9.87 -21.29
C CYS A 154 -8.59 -10.04 -22.82
N ALA A 155 -7.47 -10.42 -23.44
CA ALA A 155 -7.35 -10.72 -24.86
C ALA A 155 -6.80 -12.14 -25.05
N TYR A 156 -7.37 -12.85 -26.03
CA TYR A 156 -7.10 -14.27 -26.26
C TYR A 156 -6.39 -14.54 -27.59
N ILE A 157 -6.20 -13.50 -28.40
CA ILE A 157 -5.65 -13.59 -29.75
C ILE A 157 -4.56 -12.53 -29.86
N GLU A 158 -3.38 -12.98 -30.31
CA GLU A 158 -2.34 -12.09 -30.79
C GLU A 158 -2.64 -11.67 -32.23
N ASP A 159 -2.37 -10.41 -32.56
CA ASP A 159 -2.43 -9.96 -33.94
C ASP A 159 -1.21 -10.47 -34.75
N CYS A 160 -1.15 -10.13 -36.04
CA CYS A 160 -0.04 -10.59 -36.88
C CYS A 160 1.34 -10.03 -36.47
N ALA A 161 1.39 -9.03 -35.58
CA ALA A 161 2.61 -8.46 -35.04
C ALA A 161 3.03 -9.15 -33.72
N GLY A 162 2.24 -10.10 -33.23
CA GLY A 162 2.45 -10.75 -31.93
C GLY A 162 1.96 -9.90 -30.76
N GLU A 163 1.15 -8.86 -31.01
CA GLU A 163 0.61 -8.02 -29.95
C GLU A 163 -0.72 -8.62 -29.45
N CYS A 164 -0.78 -8.97 -28.17
CA CYS A 164 -1.98 -9.52 -27.56
C CYS A 164 -3.14 -8.51 -27.58
N GLY A 165 -4.27 -8.88 -28.20
CA GLY A 165 -5.40 -7.96 -28.40
C GLY A 165 -5.12 -6.84 -29.40
N GLY A 166 -4.04 -6.96 -30.17
CA GLY A 166 -3.70 -6.03 -31.22
C GLY A 166 -4.70 -6.04 -32.38
N SER A 167 -4.59 -5.05 -33.26
CA SER A 167 -5.49 -4.89 -34.41
C SER A 167 -4.77 -5.00 -35.76
N ALA A 168 -3.49 -5.39 -35.76
CA ALA A 168 -2.74 -5.54 -36.99
C ALA A 168 -3.28 -6.72 -37.81
N VAL A 169 -3.41 -6.50 -39.12
CA VAL A 169 -3.86 -7.50 -40.08
C VAL A 169 -2.80 -7.61 -41.18
N GLU A 170 -2.59 -8.82 -41.70
CA GLU A 170 -1.74 -9.03 -42.87
C GLU A 170 -2.36 -8.37 -44.10
N ASP A 171 -1.53 -7.67 -44.88
CA ASP A 171 -1.92 -7.14 -46.17
C ASP A 171 -1.87 -8.22 -47.27
N CYS A 172 -2.14 -7.85 -48.54
CA CYS A 172 -2.15 -8.83 -49.62
C CYS A 172 -0.76 -9.38 -50.00
N ALA A 173 0.33 -8.80 -49.49
CA ALA A 173 1.68 -9.33 -49.62
C ALA A 173 2.06 -10.28 -48.46
N GLY A 174 1.17 -10.48 -47.49
CA GLY A 174 1.45 -11.22 -46.26
C GLY A 174 2.28 -10.42 -45.26
N GLU A 175 2.34 -9.09 -45.40
CA GLU A 175 3.04 -8.21 -44.47
C GLU A 175 2.07 -7.70 -43.40
N CYS A 176 2.39 -7.96 -42.14
CA CYS A 176 1.57 -7.47 -41.02
C CYS A 176 1.57 -5.94 -40.94
N GLY A 177 0.37 -5.32 -40.95
CA GLY A 177 0.23 -3.87 -40.94
C GLY A 177 0.69 -3.19 -42.25
N GLY A 178 0.89 -3.98 -43.31
CA GLY A 178 1.25 -3.48 -44.63
C GLY A 178 0.11 -2.71 -45.30
N SER A 179 0.43 -1.99 -46.37
CA SER A 179 -0.52 -1.16 -47.11
C SER A 179 -0.86 -1.72 -48.48
N ALA A 180 -0.45 -2.94 -48.80
CA ALA A 180 -0.75 -3.55 -50.08
C ALA A 180 -2.25 -3.87 -50.15
N VAL A 181 -2.95 -3.28 -51.12
CA VAL A 181 -4.38 -3.49 -51.38
C VAL A 181 -4.51 -4.33 -52.65
N GLU A 182 -5.44 -5.30 -52.66
CA GLU A 182 -5.84 -5.98 -53.91
C GLU A 182 -6.17 -4.96 -54.99
N ASP A 183 -5.46 -5.01 -56.11
CA ASP A 183 -5.88 -4.33 -57.32
C ASP A 183 -7.05 -5.14 -57.89
N CYS A 184 -8.27 -4.82 -57.44
CA CYS A 184 -9.50 -5.46 -57.88
C CYS A 184 -9.63 -5.31 -59.41
N ALA A 185 -9.16 -6.31 -60.15
CA ALA A 185 -9.29 -6.41 -61.60
C ALA A 185 -10.62 -7.04 -62.03
#